data_AF-A0A421CTF7-F1
#
_entry.id   AF-A0A421CTF7-F1
#
_cell.length_a   1.000
_cell.length_b   1.000
_cell.length_c   1.000
_cell.angle_alpha   90.00
_cell.angle_beta   90.00
_cell.angle_gamma   90.00
#
_symmetry.space_group_name_H-M   'P 1'
#
loop_
_entity.id
_entity.type
_entity.pdbx_description
1 polymer ?
#
loop_
_entity_poly.entity_id
_entity_poly.type
_entity_poly.pdbx_seq_one_letter_code
_entity_poly.pdbx_strand_id
1 'polypeptide(L)'
;RVRGTAVGFFMVGSVTGPAIGPCIGGLVVTFAHWRIIFWVQVAMAGLGLVLSLLFVPEIEKREGEGEGKGERRPSSVREILAMFNPVRISRQWLYPNVLLCDLTCGLLAIFQYALLTSAREIFNPRFNLTSALVSGLFYLAPGAGFLLGSVLGGRLSDLTVKRYIARRGGLRLPQDRLNSGLATLCGVLPIAVLVYGWTLETRAGGMAVPVIAAFWAGVGLMGSFNGLNTYAAEAIPERRSEVISGKYIVQYLCSAGSSAAVVPLIKVIGVGWTFTICVVLSLLGGGFVFCITRWGKVMQLWAEEKFHLDGKGL
;
A
#
# COMPACT_ATOMS: atom_id res chain seq x y z
N ARG A 1 23.75 -0.14 -8.87
CA ARG A 1 23.04 -1.46 -8.96
C ARG A 1 22.65 -2.03 -7.58
N VAL A 2 23.46 -1.89 -6.52
CA VAL A 2 23.21 -2.49 -5.18
C VAL A 2 22.01 -1.91 -4.41
N ARG A 3 21.72 -0.61 -4.56
CA ARG A 3 20.62 0.08 -3.86
C ARG A 3 19.23 -0.51 -4.15
N GLY A 4 18.97 -0.97 -5.37
CA GLY A 4 17.67 -1.55 -5.75
C GLY A 4 17.43 -2.91 -5.10
N THR A 5 18.45 -3.76 -5.02
CA THR A 5 18.38 -5.07 -4.38
C THR A 5 18.16 -4.95 -2.87
N ALA A 6 18.86 -4.02 -2.20
CA ALA A 6 18.69 -3.76 -0.78
C ALA A 6 17.28 -3.25 -0.44
N VAL A 7 16.76 -2.28 -1.22
CA VAL A 7 15.37 -1.81 -1.09
C VAL A 7 14.37 -2.94 -1.37
N GLY A 8 14.68 -3.83 -2.31
CA GLY A 8 13.89 -5.02 -2.59
C GLY A 8 13.76 -5.96 -1.39
N PHE A 9 14.87 -6.31 -0.72
CA PHE A 9 14.85 -7.12 0.50
C PHE A 9 14.09 -6.45 1.65
N PHE A 10 14.25 -5.13 1.81
CA PHE A 10 13.49 -4.35 2.79
C PHE A 10 11.97 -4.41 2.55
N MET A 11 11.56 -4.27 1.28
CA MET A 11 10.16 -4.34 0.89
C MET A 11 9.58 -5.75 1.06
N VAL A 12 10.36 -6.80 0.79
CA VAL A 12 9.94 -8.19 1.06
C VAL A 12 9.60 -8.36 2.53
N GLY A 13 10.45 -7.90 3.46
CA GLY A 13 10.13 -7.96 4.89
C GLY A 13 8.84 -7.22 5.25
N SER A 14 8.68 -6.00 4.74
CA SER A 14 7.51 -5.15 5.01
C SER A 14 6.19 -5.74 4.47
N VAL A 15 6.23 -6.36 3.29
CA VAL A 15 5.06 -6.95 2.63
C VAL A 15 4.72 -8.33 3.19
N THR A 16 5.70 -9.08 3.68
CA THR A 16 5.49 -10.41 4.28
C THR A 16 4.88 -10.34 5.68
N GLY A 17 5.13 -9.26 6.43
CA GLY A 17 4.64 -9.09 7.80
C GLY A 17 3.15 -9.37 7.98
N PRO A 18 2.24 -8.74 7.21
CA PRO A 18 0.79 -8.98 7.29
C PRO A 18 0.35 -10.41 6.98
N ALA A 19 1.16 -11.18 6.25
CA ALA A 19 0.88 -12.58 5.91
C ALA A 19 1.30 -13.56 7.01
N ILE A 20 2.52 -13.38 7.51
CA ILE A 20 3.12 -14.26 8.51
C ILE A 20 2.59 -13.94 9.91
N GLY A 21 2.28 -12.68 10.20
CA GLY A 21 1.79 -12.23 11.50
C GLY A 21 0.60 -13.04 12.03
N PRO A 22 -0.50 -13.18 11.27
CA PRO A 22 -1.65 -14.00 11.67
C PRO A 22 -1.33 -15.49 11.85
N CYS A 23 -0.36 -16.02 11.10
CA CYS A 23 0.09 -17.41 11.23
C CYS A 23 0.86 -17.63 12.53
N ILE A 24 1.84 -16.78 12.83
CA ILE A 24 2.59 -16.82 14.09
C ILE A 24 1.65 -16.57 15.26
N GLY A 25 0.75 -15.60 15.16
CA GLY A 25 -0.26 -15.34 16.17
C GLY A 25 -1.18 -16.53 16.40
N GLY A 26 -1.61 -17.22 15.33
CA GLY A 26 -2.39 -18.46 15.43
C GLY A 26 -1.63 -19.59 16.13
N LEU A 27 -0.35 -19.77 15.80
CA LEU A 27 0.56 -20.70 16.47
C LEU A 27 0.66 -20.42 17.98
N VAL A 28 0.96 -19.18 18.34
CA VAL A 28 1.14 -18.77 19.74
C VAL A 28 -0.13 -18.97 20.54
N VAL A 29 -1.31 -18.57 20.03
CA VAL A 29 -2.58 -18.73 20.76
C VAL A 29 -3.02 -20.18 20.87
N THR A 30 -2.59 -21.05 19.95
CA THR A 30 -2.93 -22.48 19.98
C THR A 30 -2.12 -23.24 21.04
N PHE A 31 -0.84 -22.90 21.20
CA PHE A 31 0.08 -23.64 22.09
C PHE A 31 0.52 -22.88 23.34
N ALA A 32 0.17 -21.60 23.45
CA ALA A 32 0.66 -20.72 24.49
C ALA A 32 -0.37 -19.63 24.86
N HIS A 33 -0.12 -18.90 25.93
CA HIS A 33 -1.01 -17.83 26.36
C HIS A 33 -0.92 -16.61 25.42
N TRP A 34 -2.05 -15.99 25.08
CA TRP A 34 -2.14 -14.84 24.15
C TRP A 34 -1.19 -13.68 24.49
N ARG A 35 -0.84 -13.49 25.77
CA ARG A 35 0.12 -12.48 26.23
C ARG A 35 1.51 -12.64 25.61
N ILE A 36 1.89 -13.86 25.22
CA ILE A 36 3.19 -14.15 24.60
C ILE A 36 3.34 -13.44 23.26
N ILE A 37 2.24 -13.11 22.56
CA ILE A 37 2.28 -12.30 21.33
C ILE A 37 2.98 -10.96 21.59
N PHE A 38 2.70 -10.30 22.72
CA PHE A 38 3.32 -9.03 23.06
C PHE A 38 4.80 -9.21 23.41
N TRP A 39 5.17 -10.27 24.12
CA TRP A 39 6.57 -10.56 24.43
C TRP A 39 7.39 -10.86 23.17
N VAL A 40 6.81 -11.58 22.20
CA VAL A 40 7.44 -11.81 20.89
C VAL A 40 7.64 -10.48 20.15
N GLN A 41 6.64 -9.59 20.16
CA GLN A 41 6.77 -8.25 19.56
C GLN A 41 7.86 -7.41 20.26
N VAL A 42 7.93 -7.44 21.59
CA VAL A 42 8.98 -6.76 22.37
C VAL A 42 10.35 -7.31 22.01
N ALA A 43 10.52 -8.63 21.91
CA ALA A 43 11.79 -9.25 21.52
C ALA A 43 12.20 -8.87 20.09
N MET A 44 11.26 -8.88 19.13
CA MET A 44 11.51 -8.46 17.75
C MET A 44 11.89 -6.98 17.65
N ALA A 45 11.19 -6.10 18.38
CA ALA A 45 11.49 -4.67 18.43
C ALA A 45 12.84 -4.40 19.11
N GLY A 46 13.13 -5.08 20.21
CA GLY A 46 14.41 -4.99 20.92
C GLY A 46 15.58 -5.48 20.06
N LEU A 47 15.42 -6.61 19.37
CA LEU A 47 16.41 -7.09 18.40
C LEU A 47 16.60 -6.08 17.25
N GLY A 48 15.52 -5.54 16.70
CA GLY A 48 15.59 -4.51 15.68
C GLY A 48 16.33 -3.25 16.14
N LEU A 49 16.10 -2.82 17.38
CA LEU A 49 16.81 -1.70 18.00
C LEU A 49 18.30 -2.01 18.14
N VAL A 50 18.67 -3.17 18.71
CA VAL A 50 20.07 -3.58 18.87
C VAL A 50 20.77 -3.65 17.51
N LEU A 51 20.15 -4.29 16.52
CA LEU A 51 20.70 -4.35 15.16
C LEU A 51 20.84 -2.95 14.55
N SER A 52 19.88 -2.05 14.79
CA SER A 52 19.98 -0.66 14.31
C SER A 52 21.16 0.07 14.92
N LEU A 53 21.41 -0.10 16.23
CA LEU A 53 22.53 0.53 16.93
C LEU A 53 23.90 -0.02 16.49
N LEU A 54 23.96 -1.30 16.13
CA LEU A 54 25.21 -1.95 15.70
C LEU A 54 25.54 -1.71 14.22
N PHE A 55 24.53 -1.69 13.35
CA PHE A 55 24.73 -1.75 11.88
C PHE A 55 24.32 -0.49 11.13
N VAL A 56 23.53 0.41 11.71
CA VAL A 56 23.23 1.71 11.09
C VAL A 56 24.32 2.68 11.57
N PRO A 57 25.27 3.07 10.69
CA PRO A 57 26.26 4.07 11.08
C PRO A 57 25.53 5.34 11.49
N GLU A 58 26.01 6.00 12.56
CA GLU A 58 25.52 7.32 12.94
C GLU A 58 25.52 8.22 11.70
N ILE A 59 24.38 8.85 11.44
CA ILE A 59 24.19 9.79 10.32
C ILE A 59 24.92 11.09 10.69
N GLU A 60 26.24 11.02 10.82
CA GLU A 60 27.11 12.16 10.86
C GLU A 60 27.84 12.20 9.52
N LYS A 61 27.69 13.32 8.81
CA LYS A 61 28.30 13.66 7.50
C LYS A 61 27.61 13.10 6.26
N ARG A 62 26.41 13.63 5.98
CA ARG A 62 25.97 13.86 4.60
C ARG A 62 25.87 15.35 4.27
N GLU A 63 26.86 16.12 4.73
CA GLU A 63 27.09 17.53 4.35
C GLU A 63 27.86 17.68 3.00
N GLY A 64 28.02 16.62 2.21
CA GLY A 64 28.93 16.62 1.06
C GLY A 64 28.32 16.79 -0.34
N GLU A 65 27.01 16.68 -0.53
CA GLU A 65 26.41 16.72 -1.89
C GLU A 65 25.08 17.49 -1.89
N GLY A 66 25.17 18.79 -1.62
CA GLY A 66 24.03 19.71 -1.65
C GLY A 66 24.38 21.06 -1.04
N GLU A 67 25.33 21.79 -1.62
CA GLU A 67 25.49 23.21 -1.34
C GLU A 67 24.16 23.93 -1.63
N GLY A 68 23.45 24.33 -0.57
CA GLY A 68 22.17 25.01 -0.70
C GLY A 68 21.42 25.18 0.63
N LYS A 69 21.92 26.08 1.49
CA LYS A 69 21.33 26.60 2.74
C LYS A 69 21.36 25.63 3.94
N GLY A 70 22.18 26.00 4.94
CA GLY A 70 22.33 25.27 6.20
C GLY A 70 21.01 24.99 6.90
N GLU A 71 20.71 23.70 7.09
CA GLU A 71 19.67 23.25 8.00
C GLU A 71 20.16 23.48 9.44
N ARG A 72 19.80 24.64 10.00
CA ARG A 72 19.92 24.90 11.43
C ARG A 72 19.16 23.79 12.17
N ARG A 73 19.83 23.06 13.06
CA ARG A 73 19.15 22.20 14.04
C ARG A 73 18.09 23.07 14.75
N PRO A 74 16.83 22.63 14.84
CA PRO A 74 15.78 23.43 15.46
C PRO A 74 16.19 23.69 16.91
N SER A 75 16.40 24.96 17.24
CA SER A 75 16.93 25.38 18.54
C SER A 75 15.80 25.67 19.53
N SER A 76 14.55 25.72 19.03
CA SER A 76 13.37 26.05 19.80
C SER A 76 12.28 24.99 19.69
N VAL A 77 11.59 24.72 20.80
CA VAL A 77 10.38 23.87 20.86
C VAL A 77 9.32 24.32 19.85
N ARG A 78 9.25 25.62 19.57
CA ARG A 78 8.34 26.19 18.56
C ARG A 78 8.72 25.80 17.13
N GLU A 79 10.00 25.67 16.82
CA GLU A 79 10.47 25.19 15.52
C GLU A 79 10.17 23.70 15.35
N ILE A 80 10.35 22.90 16.41
CA ILE A 80 9.95 21.49 16.44
C ILE A 80 8.43 21.35 16.23
N LEU A 81 7.61 22.12 16.94
CA LEU A 81 6.15 22.17 16.73
C LEU A 81 5.78 22.62 15.30
N ALA A 82 6.52 23.57 14.72
CA ALA A 82 6.31 24.02 13.35
C ALA A 82 6.68 22.94 12.31
N MET A 83 7.57 21.99 12.63
CA MET A 83 7.85 20.83 11.79
C MET A 83 6.67 19.84 11.74
N PHE A 84 5.85 19.78 12.79
CA PHE A 84 4.61 18.98 12.82
C PHE A 84 3.41 19.67 12.15
N ASN A 85 3.62 20.76 11.40
CA ASN A 85 2.51 21.49 10.78
C ASN A 85 1.79 20.65 9.69
N PRO A 86 0.53 20.22 9.92
CA PRO A 86 -0.20 19.34 9.00
C PRO A 86 -0.60 20.04 7.70
N VAL A 87 -0.58 21.38 7.67
CA VAL A 87 -0.95 22.19 6.49
C VAL A 87 -0.03 21.92 5.30
N ARG A 88 1.24 21.55 5.56
CA ARG A 88 2.19 21.21 4.48
C ARG A 88 1.75 19.97 3.71
N ILE A 89 1.19 19.00 4.42
CA ILE A 89 0.69 17.75 3.84
C ILE A 89 -0.63 18.02 3.11
N SER A 90 -1.58 18.71 3.73
CA SER A 90 -2.89 18.98 3.11
C SER A 90 -2.79 19.89 1.89
N ARG A 91 -1.79 20.78 1.82
CA ARG A 91 -1.50 21.58 0.62
C ARG A 91 -1.15 20.72 -0.59
N GLN A 92 -0.57 19.53 -0.41
CA GLN A 92 -0.28 18.62 -1.52
C GLN A 92 -1.55 18.10 -2.21
N TRP A 93 -2.69 18.09 -1.51
CA TRP A 93 -3.97 17.69 -2.09
C TRP A 93 -4.57 18.73 -3.04
N LEU A 94 -3.99 19.94 -3.10
CA LEU A 94 -4.34 20.92 -4.14
C LEU A 94 -3.91 20.45 -5.53
N TYR A 95 -2.89 19.58 -5.62
CA TYR A 95 -2.49 18.92 -6.86
C TYR A 95 -3.45 17.76 -7.15
N PRO A 96 -4.33 17.85 -8.17
CA PRO A 96 -5.35 16.83 -8.41
C PRO A 96 -4.75 15.46 -8.72
N ASN A 97 -3.60 15.42 -9.39
CA ASN A 97 -2.87 14.19 -9.70
C ASN A 97 -2.34 13.48 -8.44
N VAL A 98 -1.97 14.23 -7.40
CA VAL A 98 -1.54 13.67 -6.10
C VAL A 98 -2.75 13.19 -5.32
N LEU A 99 -3.80 14.01 -5.22
CA LEU A 99 -5.03 13.64 -4.53
C LEU A 99 -5.67 12.37 -5.11
N LEU A 100 -5.76 12.27 -6.45
CA LEU A 100 -6.29 11.07 -7.11
C LEU A 100 -5.44 9.83 -6.83
N CYS A 101 -4.10 9.97 -6.75
CA CYS A 101 -3.21 8.87 -6.39
C CYS A 101 -3.43 8.42 -4.94
N ASP A 102 -3.54 9.38 -4.01
CA ASP A 102 -3.77 9.12 -2.59
C ASP A 102 -5.12 8.45 -2.36
N LEU A 103 -6.17 8.93 -3.04
CA LEU A 103 -7.50 8.32 -3.02
C LEU A 103 -7.48 6.89 -3.56
N THR A 104 -6.80 6.62 -4.68
CA THR A 104 -6.66 5.25 -5.18
C THR A 104 -5.95 4.35 -4.16
N CYS A 105 -4.90 4.84 -3.50
CA CYS A 105 -4.23 4.09 -2.43
C CYS A 105 -5.18 3.79 -1.26
N GLY A 106 -6.02 4.74 -0.89
CA GLY A 106 -7.09 4.57 0.10
C GLY A 106 -8.08 3.47 -0.30
N LEU A 107 -8.63 3.54 -1.51
CA LEU A 107 -9.61 2.56 -2.02
C LEU A 107 -9.02 1.14 -2.10
N LEU A 108 -7.76 1.01 -2.53
CA LEU A 108 -7.06 -0.26 -2.52
C LEU A 108 -6.82 -0.78 -1.09
N ALA A 109 -6.54 0.11 -0.15
CA ALA A 109 -6.34 -0.27 1.25
C ALA A 109 -7.64 -0.72 1.94
N ILE A 110 -8.80 -0.16 1.55
CA ILE A 110 -10.10 -0.70 1.97
C ILE A 110 -10.17 -2.18 1.64
N PHE A 111 -9.84 -2.56 0.39
CA PHE A 111 -9.85 -3.96 -0.02
C PHE A 111 -8.81 -4.80 0.73
N GLN A 112 -7.57 -4.30 0.87
CA GLN A 112 -6.51 -4.99 1.60
C GLN A 112 -6.96 -5.43 2.99
N TYR A 113 -7.49 -4.48 3.75
CA TYR A 113 -7.90 -4.71 5.13
C TYR A 113 -9.27 -5.40 5.21
N ALA A 114 -10.16 -5.24 4.23
CA ALA A 114 -11.37 -6.04 4.15
C ALA A 114 -11.03 -7.53 4.02
N LEU A 115 -10.07 -7.88 3.15
CA LEU A 115 -9.61 -9.26 2.96
C LEU A 115 -8.96 -9.83 4.23
N LEU A 116 -8.06 -9.07 4.86
CA LEU A 116 -7.32 -9.53 6.04
C LEU A 116 -8.20 -9.59 7.30
N THR A 117 -9.02 -8.58 7.56
CA THR A 117 -9.80 -8.50 8.81
C THR A 117 -10.97 -9.49 8.81
N SER A 118 -11.61 -9.72 7.66
CA SER A 118 -12.78 -10.61 7.59
C SER A 118 -12.45 -12.10 7.45
N ALA A 119 -11.20 -12.47 7.14
CA ALA A 119 -10.87 -13.85 6.81
C ALA A 119 -11.32 -14.85 7.89
N ARG A 120 -10.99 -14.63 9.17
CA ARG A 120 -11.39 -15.56 10.24
C ARG A 120 -12.91 -15.67 10.40
N GLU A 121 -13.62 -14.56 10.34
CA GLU A 121 -15.08 -14.50 10.45
C GLU A 121 -15.78 -15.24 9.30
N ILE A 122 -15.17 -15.26 8.11
CA ILE A 122 -15.73 -15.96 6.95
C ILE A 122 -15.35 -17.44 6.95
N PHE A 123 -14.08 -17.78 7.21
CA PHE A 123 -13.56 -19.14 7.08
C PHE A 123 -13.93 -20.05 8.27
N ASN A 124 -13.93 -19.53 9.50
CA ASN A 124 -14.17 -20.35 10.69
C ASN A 124 -15.55 -21.01 10.72
N PRO A 125 -16.67 -20.25 10.63
CA PRO A 125 -18.00 -20.84 10.66
C PRO A 125 -18.31 -21.66 9.40
N ARG A 126 -17.62 -21.39 8.29
CA ARG A 126 -17.88 -22.07 7.02
C ARG A 126 -17.21 -23.43 6.90
N PHE A 127 -15.98 -23.55 7.38
CA PHE A 127 -15.19 -24.79 7.30
C PHE A 127 -15.08 -25.51 8.66
N ASN A 128 -15.89 -25.11 9.65
CA ASN A 128 -15.90 -25.65 11.00
C ASN A 128 -14.49 -25.70 11.63
N LEU A 129 -13.71 -24.63 11.41
CA LEU A 129 -12.33 -24.57 11.88
C LEU A 129 -12.32 -24.23 13.37
N THR A 130 -11.93 -25.21 14.20
CA THR A 130 -11.88 -25.06 15.66
C THR A 130 -10.53 -24.52 16.15
N SER A 131 -9.47 -24.63 15.34
CA SER A 131 -8.12 -24.23 15.71
C SER A 131 -7.71 -22.91 15.05
N ALA A 132 -7.23 -21.96 15.87
CA ALA A 132 -6.70 -20.68 15.42
C ALA A 132 -5.49 -20.83 14.47
N LEU A 133 -4.75 -21.94 14.57
CA LEU A 133 -3.66 -22.28 13.66
C LEU A 133 -4.16 -22.41 12.21
N VAL A 134 -5.23 -23.17 12.01
CA VAL A 134 -5.76 -23.45 10.66
C VAL A 134 -6.34 -22.19 10.04
N SER A 135 -7.03 -21.36 10.83
CA SER A 135 -7.51 -20.04 10.40
C SER A 135 -6.37 -19.10 10.02
N GLY A 136 -5.23 -19.19 10.71
CA GLY A 136 -4.02 -18.42 10.41
C GLY A 136 -3.43 -18.76 9.04
N LEU A 137 -3.46 -20.03 8.61
CA LEU A 137 -2.89 -20.46 7.34
C LEU A 137 -3.53 -19.80 6.11
N PHE A 138 -4.80 -19.38 6.19
CA PHE A 138 -5.48 -18.68 5.09
C PHE A 138 -4.82 -17.34 4.73
N TYR A 139 -4.05 -16.75 5.64
CA TYR A 139 -3.31 -15.51 5.40
C TYR A 139 -2.04 -15.71 4.56
N LEU A 140 -1.54 -16.95 4.44
CA LEU A 140 -0.37 -17.26 3.63
C LEU A 140 -0.63 -17.06 2.14
N ALA A 141 -1.82 -17.41 1.65
CA ALA A 141 -2.17 -17.27 0.23
C ALA A 141 -2.20 -15.81 -0.24
N PRO A 142 -2.97 -14.87 0.37
CA PRO A 142 -2.90 -13.46 -0.01
C PRO A 142 -1.51 -12.88 0.24
N GLY A 143 -0.80 -13.35 1.28
CA GLY A 143 0.58 -12.97 1.55
C GLY A 143 1.59 -13.32 0.46
N ALA A 144 1.58 -14.56 -0.01
CA ALA A 144 2.38 -15.00 -1.14
C ALA A 144 2.01 -14.21 -2.41
N GLY A 145 0.72 -13.91 -2.57
CA GLY A 145 0.22 -13.02 -3.62
C GLY A 145 0.81 -11.62 -3.53
N PHE A 146 0.86 -11.02 -2.34
CA PHE A 146 1.46 -9.70 -2.13
C PHE A 146 2.95 -9.68 -2.50
N LEU A 147 3.69 -10.73 -2.15
CA LEU A 147 5.12 -10.84 -2.50
C LEU A 147 5.33 -10.97 -4.00
N LEU A 148 4.61 -11.88 -4.65
CA LEU A 148 4.71 -12.07 -6.08
C LEU A 148 4.26 -10.80 -6.84
N GLY A 149 3.15 -10.18 -6.40
CA GLY A 149 2.64 -8.94 -6.95
C GLY A 149 3.61 -7.78 -6.81
N SER A 150 4.32 -7.66 -5.68
CA SER A 150 5.35 -6.63 -5.49
C SER A 150 6.52 -6.81 -6.48
N VAL A 151 7.04 -8.03 -6.61
CA VAL A 151 8.15 -8.35 -7.52
C VAL A 151 7.75 -8.18 -8.99
N LEU A 152 6.63 -8.77 -9.41
CA LEU A 152 6.14 -8.68 -10.78
C LEU A 152 5.71 -7.26 -11.13
N GLY A 153 4.96 -6.59 -10.24
CA GLY A 153 4.49 -5.23 -10.43
C GLY A 153 5.63 -4.23 -10.56
N GLY A 154 6.69 -4.38 -9.76
CA GLY A 154 7.88 -3.54 -9.85
C GLY A 154 8.59 -3.70 -11.19
N ARG A 155 8.82 -4.95 -11.63
CA ARG A 155 9.43 -5.24 -12.93
C ARG A 155 8.58 -4.75 -14.08
N LEU A 156 7.27 -4.97 -14.05
CA LEU A 156 6.33 -4.50 -15.08
C LEU A 156 6.28 -2.98 -15.15
N SER A 157 6.29 -2.29 -14.01
CA SER A 157 6.36 -0.82 -13.95
C SER A 157 7.63 -0.29 -14.60
N ASP A 158 8.80 -0.84 -14.25
CA ASP A 158 10.08 -0.42 -14.82
C ASP A 158 10.18 -0.70 -16.33
N LEU A 159 9.69 -1.85 -16.78
CA LEU A 159 9.63 -2.17 -18.22
C LEU A 159 8.71 -1.21 -18.97
N THR A 160 7.58 -0.85 -18.37
CA THR A 160 6.60 0.07 -18.99
C THR A 160 7.20 1.46 -19.12
N VAL A 161 7.84 1.98 -18.08
CA VAL A 161 8.57 3.26 -18.15
C VAL A 161 9.62 3.25 -19.25
N LYS A 162 10.46 2.21 -19.33
CA LYS A 162 11.48 2.11 -20.39
C LYS A 162 10.87 2.14 -21.80
N ARG A 163 9.74 1.45 -22.01
CA ARG A 163 9.02 1.46 -23.28
C ARG A 163 8.48 2.85 -23.63
N TYR A 164 7.90 3.56 -22.67
CA TYR A 164 7.36 4.91 -22.90
C TYR A 164 8.46 5.97 -23.10
N ILE A 165 9.58 5.86 -22.39
CA ILE A 165 10.78 6.70 -22.61
C ILE A 165 11.30 6.51 -24.03
N ALA A 166 11.43 5.26 -24.50
CA ALA A 166 11.89 4.96 -25.86
C ALA A 166 10.94 5.54 -26.93
N ARG A 167 9.62 5.48 -26.69
CA ARG A 167 8.62 6.04 -27.62
C ARG A 167 8.59 7.56 -27.68
N ARG A 168 9.01 8.25 -26.61
CA ARG A 168 9.01 9.73 -26.50
C ARG A 168 10.40 10.35 -26.68
N GLY A 169 11.35 9.62 -27.28
CA GLY A 169 12.68 10.15 -27.55
C GLY A 169 13.46 10.56 -26.29
N GLY A 170 13.24 9.89 -25.16
CA GLY A 170 13.99 10.12 -23.92
C GLY A 170 13.24 10.88 -22.81
N LEU A 171 12.05 11.42 -23.08
CA LEU A 171 11.28 12.13 -22.06
C LEU A 171 10.69 11.14 -21.02
N ARG A 172 11.10 11.29 -19.75
CA ARG A 172 10.57 10.51 -18.63
C ARG A 172 9.43 11.24 -17.94
N LEU A 173 8.24 10.65 -17.91
CA LEU A 173 7.13 11.12 -17.09
C LEU A 173 6.84 10.13 -15.94
N PRO A 174 6.67 10.60 -14.69
CA PRO A 174 6.31 9.72 -13.56
C PRO A 174 5.02 8.93 -13.79
N GLN A 175 4.04 9.53 -14.47
CA GLN A 175 2.72 8.92 -14.74
C GLN A 175 2.77 7.68 -15.65
N ASP A 176 3.84 7.48 -16.41
CA ASP A 176 3.95 6.31 -17.32
C ASP A 176 4.03 4.99 -16.54
N ARG A 177 4.50 5.02 -15.28
CA ARG A 177 4.52 3.87 -14.36
C ARG A 177 3.14 3.32 -14.04
N LEU A 178 2.14 4.21 -14.00
CA LEU A 178 0.79 3.86 -13.59
C LEU A 178 0.06 3.05 -14.67
N ASN A 179 0.50 3.11 -15.93
CA ASN A 179 -0.08 2.32 -17.02
C ASN A 179 0.08 0.81 -16.80
N SER A 180 1.17 0.35 -16.17
CA SER A 180 1.31 -1.07 -15.84
C SER A 180 0.35 -1.51 -14.73
N GLY A 181 0.07 -0.59 -13.79
CA GLY A 181 -0.83 -0.83 -12.66
C GLY A 181 -2.30 -0.91 -13.07
N LEU A 182 -2.71 -0.30 -14.19
CA LEU A 182 -4.07 -0.37 -14.69
C LEU A 182 -4.50 -1.80 -15.08
N ALA A 183 -3.61 -2.58 -15.67
CA ALA A 183 -3.92 -3.96 -16.05
C ALA A 183 -4.17 -4.85 -14.83
N THR A 184 -3.37 -4.68 -13.76
CA THR A 184 -3.54 -5.42 -12.51
C THR A 184 -4.75 -4.91 -11.72
N LEU A 185 -5.00 -3.59 -11.75
CA LEU A 185 -6.07 -2.93 -11.01
C LEU A 185 -7.46 -3.19 -11.59
N CYS A 186 -7.61 -3.12 -12.92
CA CYS A 186 -8.90 -3.26 -13.60
C CYS A 186 -9.15 -4.68 -14.13
N GLY A 187 -8.14 -5.55 -14.14
CA GLY A 187 -8.24 -6.92 -14.63
C GLY A 187 -8.09 -7.94 -13.51
N VAL A 188 -6.85 -8.18 -13.09
CA VAL A 188 -6.51 -9.28 -12.16
C VAL A 188 -7.23 -9.15 -10.82
N LEU A 189 -7.17 -7.96 -10.21
CA LEU A 189 -7.76 -7.69 -8.91
C LEU A 189 -9.30 -7.92 -8.90
N PRO A 190 -10.11 -7.26 -9.74
CA PRO A 190 -11.56 -7.36 -9.65
C PRO A 190 -12.06 -8.78 -9.95
N ILE A 191 -11.47 -9.47 -10.93
CA ILE A 191 -11.82 -10.86 -11.25
C ILE A 191 -11.55 -11.76 -10.05
N ALA A 192 -10.34 -11.67 -9.47
CA ALA A 192 -9.97 -12.49 -8.32
C ALA A 192 -10.85 -12.23 -7.10
N VAL A 193 -11.22 -10.97 -6.86
CA VAL A 193 -12.07 -10.59 -5.71
C VAL A 193 -13.52 -11.03 -5.89
N LEU A 194 -14.07 -10.93 -7.11
CA LEU A 194 -15.41 -11.45 -7.39
C LEU A 194 -15.48 -12.97 -7.22
N VAL A 195 -14.47 -13.69 -7.74
CA VAL A 195 -14.37 -15.14 -7.53
C VAL A 195 -14.25 -15.44 -6.04
N TYR A 196 -13.42 -14.72 -5.29
CA TYR A 196 -13.29 -14.88 -3.85
C TYR A 196 -14.62 -14.66 -3.11
N GLY A 197 -15.28 -13.52 -3.31
CA GLY A 197 -16.50 -13.16 -2.60
C GLY A 197 -17.67 -14.09 -2.89
N TRP A 198 -17.94 -14.37 -4.17
CA TRP A 198 -19.10 -15.17 -4.57
C TRP A 198 -18.92 -16.66 -4.31
N THR A 199 -17.71 -17.19 -4.41
CA THR A 199 -17.46 -18.59 -4.02
C THR A 199 -17.65 -18.78 -2.51
N LEU A 200 -17.25 -17.78 -1.71
CA LEU A 200 -17.49 -17.74 -0.26
C LEU A 200 -18.94 -17.47 0.15
N GLU A 201 -19.80 -17.02 -0.76
CA GLU A 201 -21.24 -16.91 -0.50
C GLU A 201 -21.99 -18.18 -0.95
N THR A 202 -21.79 -18.59 -2.21
CA THR A 202 -22.53 -19.69 -2.86
C THR A 202 -22.15 -21.10 -2.41
N ARG A 203 -21.15 -21.23 -1.54
CA ARG A 203 -20.60 -22.53 -1.10
C ARG A 203 -19.94 -23.37 -2.22
N ALA A 204 -19.65 -22.73 -3.36
CA ALA A 204 -19.00 -23.38 -4.49
C ALA A 204 -17.46 -23.44 -4.35
N GLY A 205 -16.85 -24.54 -4.84
CA GLY A 205 -15.40 -24.65 -5.00
C GLY A 205 -14.58 -25.05 -3.76
N GLY A 206 -15.24 -25.41 -2.66
CA GLY A 206 -14.57 -25.87 -1.44
C GLY A 206 -13.61 -24.82 -0.84
N MET A 207 -12.54 -25.28 -0.18
CA MET A 207 -11.50 -24.40 0.38
C MET A 207 -10.51 -23.89 -0.67
N ALA A 208 -10.24 -24.66 -1.73
CA ALA A 208 -9.16 -24.37 -2.67
C ALA A 208 -9.44 -23.10 -3.50
N VAL A 209 -10.68 -22.94 -3.99
CA VAL A 209 -11.02 -21.83 -4.89
C VAL A 209 -10.87 -20.45 -4.20
N PRO A 210 -11.43 -20.22 -3.00
CA PRO A 210 -11.20 -18.96 -2.28
C PRO A 210 -9.72 -18.70 -1.97
N VAL A 211 -8.93 -19.74 -1.67
CA VAL A 211 -7.50 -19.60 -1.38
C VAL A 211 -6.72 -19.16 -2.62
N ILE A 212 -6.97 -19.78 -3.77
CA ILE A 212 -6.37 -19.41 -5.06
C ILE A 212 -6.81 -17.99 -5.47
N ALA A 213 -8.08 -17.67 -5.27
CA ALA A 213 -8.62 -16.34 -5.56
C ALA A 213 -7.98 -15.26 -4.66
N ALA A 214 -7.80 -15.52 -3.37
CA ALA A 214 -7.11 -14.62 -2.44
C ALA A 214 -5.64 -14.38 -2.83
N PHE A 215 -4.94 -15.41 -3.33
CA PHE A 215 -3.60 -15.27 -3.88
C PHE A 215 -3.56 -14.29 -5.05
N TRP A 216 -4.41 -14.50 -6.06
CA TRP A 216 -4.45 -13.61 -7.24
C TRP A 216 -4.94 -12.20 -6.91
N ALA A 217 -5.85 -12.06 -5.95
CA ALA A 217 -6.27 -10.77 -5.44
C ALA A 217 -5.09 -10.04 -4.78
N GLY A 218 -4.24 -10.76 -4.04
CA GLY A 218 -3.00 -10.24 -3.49
C GLY A 218 -2.00 -9.79 -4.56
N VAL A 219 -1.84 -10.57 -5.63
CA VAL A 219 -0.99 -10.22 -6.78
C VAL A 219 -1.48 -8.94 -7.44
N GLY A 220 -2.78 -8.85 -7.73
CA GLY A 220 -3.39 -7.67 -8.35
C GLY A 220 -3.23 -6.42 -7.48
N LEU A 221 -3.49 -6.55 -6.17
CA LEU A 221 -3.41 -5.48 -5.20
C LEU A 221 -2.00 -4.89 -5.08
N MET A 222 -0.99 -5.73 -4.82
CA MET A 222 0.39 -5.25 -4.68
C MET A 222 1.01 -4.82 -6.00
N GLY A 223 0.62 -5.43 -7.11
CA GLY A 223 1.03 -5.01 -8.44
C GLY A 223 0.65 -3.55 -8.70
N SER A 224 -0.57 -3.16 -8.32
CA SER A 224 -1.05 -1.77 -8.45
C SER A 224 -0.46 -0.84 -7.40
N PHE A 225 -0.34 -1.27 -6.14
CA PHE A 225 0.27 -0.46 -5.07
C PHE A 225 1.72 -0.07 -5.37
N ASN A 226 2.51 -0.96 -6.00
CA ASN A 226 3.92 -0.66 -6.27
C ASN A 226 4.08 0.53 -7.23
N GLY A 227 3.25 0.59 -8.29
CA GLY A 227 3.21 1.71 -9.21
C GLY A 227 2.79 3.02 -8.53
N LEU A 228 1.76 2.98 -7.69
CA LEU A 228 1.25 4.14 -6.95
C LEU A 228 2.25 4.67 -5.92
N ASN A 229 2.88 3.79 -5.13
CA ASN A 229 3.88 4.18 -4.14
C ASN A 229 5.10 4.85 -4.79
N THR A 230 5.53 4.32 -5.94
CA THR A 230 6.63 4.89 -6.69
C THR A 230 6.24 6.22 -7.34
N TYR A 231 5.01 6.32 -7.88
CA TYR A 231 4.49 7.56 -8.43
C TYR A 231 4.39 8.66 -7.37
N ALA A 232 3.84 8.38 -6.18
CA ALA A 232 3.78 9.35 -5.09
C ALA A 232 5.17 9.87 -4.68
N ALA A 233 6.21 9.03 -4.76
CA ALA A 233 7.58 9.43 -4.47
C ALA A 233 8.26 10.22 -5.62
N GLU A 234 7.79 10.06 -6.85
CA GLU A 234 8.37 10.68 -8.07
C GLU A 234 7.56 11.88 -8.58
N ALA A 235 6.30 12.07 -8.16
CA ALA A 235 5.39 13.09 -8.68
C ALA A 235 5.88 14.51 -8.39
N ILE A 236 6.31 14.79 -7.15
CA ILE A 236 6.88 16.06 -6.73
C ILE A 236 8.17 15.78 -5.95
N PRO A 237 9.33 15.67 -6.61
CA PRO A 237 10.60 15.28 -5.98
C PRO A 237 11.02 16.20 -4.83
N GLU A 238 10.76 17.50 -4.95
CA GLU A 238 11.10 18.53 -3.96
C GLU A 238 10.34 18.35 -2.63
N ARG A 239 9.14 17.74 -2.68
CA ARG A 239 8.25 17.57 -1.53
C ARG A 239 7.88 16.11 -1.29
N ARG A 240 8.76 15.19 -1.68
CA ARG A 240 8.55 13.73 -1.62
C ARG A 240 8.01 13.26 -0.25
N SER A 241 8.59 13.74 0.84
CA SER A 241 8.18 13.35 2.20
C SER A 241 6.75 13.76 2.52
N GLU A 242 6.35 14.99 2.14
CA GLU A 242 5.00 15.53 2.34
C GLU A 242 3.97 14.72 1.53
N VAL A 243 4.27 14.44 0.25
CA VAL A 243 3.38 13.68 -0.64
C VAL A 243 3.20 12.24 -0.14
N ILE A 244 4.29 11.55 0.22
CA ILE A 244 4.21 10.18 0.75
C ILE A 244 3.44 10.15 2.08
N SER A 245 3.62 11.15 2.93
CA SER A 245 2.90 11.26 4.21
C SER A 245 1.39 11.45 3.98
N GLY A 246 1.00 12.32 3.04
CA GLY A 246 -0.40 12.53 2.65
C GLY A 246 -1.07 11.24 2.17
N LYS A 247 -0.39 10.50 1.30
CA LYS A 247 -0.81 9.16 0.86
C LYS A 247 -1.09 8.23 2.04
N TYR A 248 -0.17 8.14 3.00
CA TYR A 248 -0.35 7.25 4.15
C TYR A 248 -1.51 7.67 5.06
N ILE A 249 -1.75 8.97 5.24
CA ILE A 249 -2.92 9.45 6.00
C ILE A 249 -4.20 8.93 5.36
N VAL A 250 -4.41 9.17 4.07
CA VAL A 250 -5.61 8.71 3.35
C VAL A 250 -5.70 7.18 3.38
N GLN A 251 -4.59 6.51 3.10
CA GLN A 251 -4.51 5.05 3.07
C GLN A 251 -4.93 4.40 4.40
N TYR A 252 -4.40 4.88 5.52
CA TYR A 252 -4.68 4.29 6.82
C TYR A 252 -6.02 4.71 7.41
N LEU A 253 -6.52 5.91 7.11
CA LEU A 253 -7.90 6.29 7.46
C LEU A 253 -8.92 5.38 6.77
N CYS A 254 -8.75 5.14 5.47
CA CYS A 254 -9.55 4.18 4.73
C CYS A 254 -9.43 2.75 5.27
N SER A 255 -8.21 2.34 5.66
CA SER A 255 -7.95 1.02 6.27
C SER A 255 -8.65 0.84 7.61
N ALA A 256 -8.65 1.89 8.45
CA ALA A 256 -9.32 1.89 9.74
C ALA A 256 -10.84 1.79 9.56
N GLY A 257 -11.39 2.59 8.65
CA GLY A 257 -12.82 2.55 8.29
C GLY A 257 -13.24 1.17 7.77
N SER A 258 -12.44 0.58 6.87
CA SER A 258 -12.69 -0.78 6.35
C SER A 258 -12.67 -1.83 7.45
N SER A 259 -11.65 -1.81 8.32
CA SER A 259 -11.53 -2.78 9.40
C SER A 259 -12.68 -2.71 10.40
N ALA A 260 -13.21 -1.51 10.66
CA ALA A 260 -14.38 -1.32 11.52
C ALA A 260 -15.69 -1.73 10.82
N ALA A 261 -15.85 -1.46 9.53
CA ALA A 261 -17.11 -1.65 8.81
C ALA A 261 -17.28 -3.05 8.21
N VAL A 262 -16.20 -3.76 7.85
CA VAL A 262 -16.30 -4.98 7.02
C VAL A 262 -17.06 -6.11 7.69
N VAL A 263 -16.81 -6.36 8.99
CA VAL A 263 -17.46 -7.47 9.71
C VAL A 263 -18.96 -7.21 9.92
N PRO A 264 -19.40 -6.03 10.40
CA PRO A 264 -20.81 -5.67 10.41
C PRO A 264 -21.46 -5.74 9.03
N LEU A 265 -20.78 -5.25 7.99
CA LEU A 265 -21.31 -5.23 6.63
C LEU A 265 -21.56 -6.66 6.11
N ILE A 266 -20.60 -7.57 6.31
CA ILE A 266 -20.75 -9.00 5.96
C ILE A 266 -21.97 -9.62 6.65
N LYS A 267 -22.24 -9.27 7.91
CA LYS A 267 -23.39 -9.81 8.65
C LYS A 267 -24.74 -9.34 8.09
N VAL A 268 -24.81 -8.16 7.47
CA VAL A 268 -26.06 -7.58 6.94
C VAL A 268 -26.28 -7.93 5.47
N ILE A 269 -25.27 -7.76 4.62
CA ILE A 269 -25.43 -7.91 3.15
C ILE A 269 -24.77 -9.16 2.58
N GLY A 270 -24.06 -9.94 3.40
CA GLY A 270 -23.33 -11.12 2.96
C GLY A 270 -21.92 -10.83 2.41
N VAL A 271 -21.18 -11.90 2.17
CA VAL A 271 -19.76 -11.85 1.79
C VAL A 271 -19.58 -11.39 0.34
N GLY A 272 -20.35 -11.95 -0.60
CA GLY A 272 -20.24 -11.67 -2.03
C GLY A 272 -20.56 -10.21 -2.35
N TRP A 273 -21.64 -9.67 -1.79
CA TRP A 273 -21.97 -8.25 -1.97
C TRP A 273 -20.94 -7.30 -1.33
N THR A 274 -20.42 -7.64 -0.14
CA THR A 274 -19.36 -6.84 0.49
C THR A 274 -18.13 -6.73 -0.41
N PHE A 275 -17.65 -7.85 -0.95
CA PHE A 275 -16.50 -7.85 -1.86
C PHE A 275 -16.82 -7.28 -3.24
N THR A 276 -18.08 -7.35 -3.70
CA THR A 276 -18.53 -6.66 -4.92
C THR A 276 -18.45 -5.14 -4.76
N ILE A 277 -18.82 -4.59 -3.60
CA ILE A 277 -18.63 -3.17 -3.29
C ILE A 277 -17.13 -2.82 -3.33
N CYS A 278 -16.26 -3.64 -2.73
CA CYS A 278 -14.82 -3.43 -2.82
C CYS A 278 -14.30 -3.42 -4.27
N VAL A 279 -14.87 -4.27 -5.14
CA VAL A 279 -14.53 -4.31 -6.58
C VAL A 279 -14.94 -3.00 -7.25
N VAL A 280 -16.15 -2.51 -7.01
CA VAL A 280 -16.61 -1.22 -7.56
C VAL A 280 -15.68 -0.09 -7.10
N LEU A 281 -15.34 -0.03 -5.82
CA LEU A 281 -14.40 0.95 -5.27
C LEU A 281 -13.01 0.82 -5.92
N SER A 282 -12.51 -0.39 -6.15
CA SER A 282 -11.22 -0.60 -6.82
C SER A 282 -11.23 -0.16 -8.28
N LEU A 283 -12.34 -0.35 -9.00
CA LEU A 283 -12.52 0.10 -10.38
C LEU A 283 -12.64 1.63 -10.47
N LEU A 284 -13.29 2.27 -9.49
CA LEU A 284 -13.27 3.73 -9.35
C LEU A 284 -11.83 4.24 -9.16
N GLY A 285 -11.04 3.57 -8.31
CA GLY A 285 -9.61 3.83 -8.17
C GLY A 285 -8.84 3.63 -9.49
N GLY A 286 -9.24 2.65 -10.30
CA GLY A 286 -8.74 2.45 -11.68
C GLY A 286 -9.06 3.61 -12.61
N GLY A 287 -10.27 4.16 -12.53
CA GLY A 287 -10.67 5.38 -13.24
C GLY A 287 -9.78 6.56 -12.86
N PHE A 288 -9.49 6.76 -11.57
CA PHE A 288 -8.58 7.81 -11.12
C PHE A 288 -7.17 7.63 -11.67
N VAL A 289 -6.64 6.41 -11.64
CA VAL A 289 -5.32 6.11 -12.23
C VAL A 289 -5.30 6.37 -13.73
N PHE A 290 -6.38 6.03 -14.44
CA PHE A 290 -6.51 6.33 -15.87
C PHE A 290 -6.52 7.84 -16.14
N CYS A 291 -7.20 8.62 -15.30
CA CYS A 291 -7.16 10.07 -15.40
C CYS A 291 -5.74 10.62 -15.18
N ILE A 292 -4.99 10.09 -14.21
CA ILE A 292 -3.60 10.49 -13.96
C ILE A 292 -2.68 10.12 -15.14
N THR A 293 -2.83 8.92 -15.72
CA THR A 293 -1.95 8.50 -16.83
C THR A 293 -2.15 9.38 -18.07
N ARG A 294 -3.38 9.85 -18.32
CA ARG A 294 -3.73 10.71 -19.45
C ARG A 294 -3.44 12.18 -19.21
N TRP A 295 -3.83 12.72 -18.05
CA TRP A 295 -3.84 14.15 -17.76
C TRP A 295 -2.94 14.58 -16.60
N GLY A 296 -2.14 13.69 -16.01
CA GLY A 296 -1.34 13.97 -14.82
C GLY A 296 -0.49 15.24 -14.92
N LYS A 297 0.27 15.41 -16.01
CA LYS A 297 1.04 16.63 -16.28
C LYS A 297 0.17 17.89 -16.41
N VAL A 298 -0.98 17.79 -17.06
CA VAL A 298 -1.90 18.92 -17.24
C VAL A 298 -2.51 19.33 -15.89
N MET A 299 -2.89 18.35 -15.06
CA MET A 299 -3.41 18.58 -13.71
C MET A 299 -2.38 19.27 -12.81
N GLN A 300 -1.11 18.88 -12.95
CA GLN A 300 -0.03 19.49 -12.18
C GLN A 300 0.21 20.94 -12.61
N LEU A 301 0.35 21.21 -13.91
CA LEU A 301 0.53 22.56 -14.44
C LEU A 301 -0.64 23.49 -14.09
N TRP A 302 -1.87 22.98 -14.17
CA TRP A 302 -3.06 23.72 -13.77
C TRP A 302 -3.05 24.12 -12.29
N ALA A 303 -2.57 23.21 -11.42
CA ALA A 303 -2.47 23.50 -9.99
C ALA A 303 -1.37 24.53 -9.71
N GLU A 304 -0.23 24.45 -10.40
CA GLU A 304 0.88 25.40 -10.30
C GLU A 304 0.43 26.81 -10.72
N GLU A 305 -0.28 26.92 -11.85
CA GLU A 305 -0.80 28.18 -12.38
C GLU A 305 -1.89 28.78 -11.48
N LYS A 306 -2.90 27.98 -11.09
CA LYS A 306 -4.05 28.47 -10.32
C LYS A 306 -3.68 28.90 -8.90
N PHE A 307 -2.80 28.15 -8.25
CA PHE A 307 -2.46 28.36 -6.85
C PHE A 307 -1.09 29.03 -6.65
N HIS A 308 -0.44 29.49 -7.73
CA HIS A 308 0.87 30.16 -7.70
C HIS A 308 1.90 29.38 -6.86
N LEU A 309 1.93 28.06 -7.04
CA LEU A 309 2.74 27.16 -6.21
C LEU A 309 4.20 27.12 -6.65
N ASP A 310 4.48 27.52 -7.89
CA ASP A 310 5.81 27.85 -8.35
C ASP A 310 6.28 29.07 -7.57
N GLY A 311 7.33 28.92 -6.75
CA GLY A 311 7.99 30.00 -6.03
C GLY A 311 8.68 31.05 -6.93
N LYS A 312 8.13 31.31 -8.13
CA LYS A 312 8.50 32.37 -9.06
C LYS A 312 7.53 33.57 -9.01
N GLY A 313 6.55 33.57 -8.09
CA GLY A 313 5.64 34.68 -7.86
C GLY A 313 5.71 35.20 -6.43
N LEU A 314 6.80 35.89 -6.10
CA LEU A 314 6.94 37.02 -5.16
C LEU A 314 8.43 37.44 -5.12
#